data_AF-A0A920UMD5-F1
#
_entry.id   AF-A0A920UMD5-F1
#
_cell.length_a   1.000
_cell.length_b   1.000
_cell.length_c   1.000
_cell.angle_alpha   90.00
_cell.angle_beta   90.00
_cell.angle_gamma   90.00
#
_symmetry.space_group_name_H-M   'P 1'
#
loop_
_entity.id
_entity.type
_entity.pdbx_description
1 polymer ?
#
loop_
_entity_poly.entity_id
_entity_poly.type
_entity_poly.pdbx_seq_one_letter_code
_entity_poly.pdbx_strand_id
1 'polypeptide(L)'
;MFAGARVDYSGDLRIGEPVRRVSTIAAVRPKESRAGPVIFVPVAHRVSNESGLQLLEEQDIAYLSSAATPASSPGTEATVPVADSSREVCPDERMLFRFSALTFNSHRIHYDLPYARSEGYPGLVVHGPLTAVLFWAHLIARESGRPQASAFLFSQQRARFS
;
A
#
# COMPACT_ATOMS: atom_id res chain seq x y z
N MET A 1 -9.54 -2.37 -1.38
CA MET A 1 -8.19 -2.97 -1.50
C MET A 1 -7.21 -1.91 -1.98
N PHE A 2 -6.00 -1.84 -1.41
CA PHE A 2 -4.94 -0.96 -1.88
C PHE A 2 -4.24 -1.58 -3.11
N ALA A 3 -4.26 -0.89 -4.24
CA ALA A 3 -3.65 -1.37 -5.50
C ALA A 3 -2.28 -0.73 -5.77
N GLY A 4 -2.02 0.45 -5.22
CA GLY A 4 -0.76 1.14 -5.39
C GLY A 4 -0.78 2.55 -4.83
N ALA A 5 0.39 3.18 -4.81
CA ALA A 5 0.53 4.59 -4.47
C ALA A 5 1.68 5.21 -5.25
N ARG A 6 1.57 6.51 -5.46
CA ARG A 6 2.62 7.36 -6.02
C ARG A 6 2.80 8.53 -5.06
N VAL A 7 4.03 8.77 -4.61
CA VAL A 7 4.35 9.84 -3.67
C VAL A 7 5.40 10.72 -4.31
N ASP A 8 5.15 12.02 -4.40
CA ASP A 8 6.09 13.05 -4.83
C ASP A 8 6.47 13.89 -3.60
N TYR A 9 7.76 13.94 -3.31
CA TYR A 9 8.31 14.70 -2.19
C TYR A 9 8.77 16.07 -2.69
N SER A 10 8.24 17.13 -2.09
CA SER A 10 8.58 18.53 -2.40
C SER A 10 9.33 19.22 -1.26
N GLY A 11 9.42 18.58 -0.10
CA GLY A 11 10.16 19.05 1.07
C GLY A 11 10.20 18.00 2.18
N ASP A 12 10.51 18.43 3.41
CA ASP A 12 10.71 17.57 4.56
C ASP A 12 9.61 17.73 5.62
N LEU A 13 9.19 16.59 6.18
CA LEU A 13 8.38 16.55 7.39
C LEU A 13 9.28 16.34 8.61
N ARG A 14 9.09 17.15 9.66
CA ARG A 14 9.84 17.04 10.92
C ARG A 14 8.97 16.48 12.04
N ILE A 15 9.57 15.68 12.92
CA ILE A 15 8.87 15.13 14.08
C ILE A 15 8.47 16.28 15.00
N GLY A 16 7.21 16.26 15.45
CA GLY A 16 6.63 17.30 16.30
C GLY A 16 6.07 18.50 15.53
N GLU A 17 6.29 18.59 14.22
CA GLU A 17 5.74 19.66 13.39
C GLU A 17 4.24 19.43 13.10
N PRO A 18 3.40 20.46 13.26
CA PRO A 18 2.01 20.40 12.81
C PRO A 18 1.94 20.31 11.28
N VAL A 19 1.16 19.35 10.79
CA VAL A 19 0.92 19.17 9.35
C VAL A 19 -0.57 19.16 9.06
N ARG A 20 -0.94 19.69 7.90
CA ARG A 20 -2.28 19.59 7.35
C ARG A 20 -2.26 18.62 6.17
N ARG A 21 -3.11 17.58 6.25
CA ARG A 21 -3.38 16.69 5.13
C ARG A 21 -4.77 16.97 4.57
N VAL A 22 -4.87 17.25 3.28
CA VAL A 22 -6.14 17.30 2.54
C VAL A 22 -6.23 16.09 1.64
N SER A 23 -7.30 15.32 1.80
CA SER A 23 -7.59 14.15 0.98
C SER A 23 -8.74 14.45 0.04
N THR A 24 -8.57 14.15 -1.24
CA THR A 24 -9.56 14.39 -2.29
C THR A 24 -9.77 13.11 -3.08
N ILE A 25 -11.02 12.68 -3.24
CA ILE A 25 -11.37 11.65 -4.23
C ILE A 25 -11.14 12.29 -5.61
N ALA A 26 -10.08 11.89 -6.30
CA ALA A 26 -9.70 12.49 -7.58
C ALA A 26 -10.63 12.05 -8.71
N ALA A 27 -11.07 10.79 -8.66
CA ALA A 27 -12.05 10.24 -9.59
C ALA A 27 -12.73 8.99 -9.01
N VAL A 28 -13.83 8.58 -9.64
CA VAL A 28 -14.46 7.27 -9.45
C VAL A 28 -14.55 6.62 -10.83
N ARG A 29 -13.89 5.46 -11.00
CA ARG A 29 -13.70 4.81 -12.29
C ARG A 29 -14.22 3.36 -12.23
N PRO A 30 -15.48 3.11 -12.61
CA PRO A 30 -15.98 1.76 -12.80
C PRO A 30 -15.23 1.05 -13.93
N LYS A 31 -14.94 -0.24 -13.76
CA LYS A 31 -14.27 -1.08 -14.75
C LYS A 31 -14.77 -2.51 -14.64
N GLU A 32 -15.06 -3.13 -15.78
CA GLU A 32 -15.28 -4.58 -15.85
C GLU A 32 -13.94 -5.31 -15.81
N SER A 33 -13.82 -6.28 -14.91
CA SER A 33 -12.63 -7.12 -14.77
C SER A 33 -13.00 -8.60 -14.94
N ARG A 34 -12.00 -9.46 -15.12
CA ARG A 34 -12.22 -10.92 -15.15
C ARG A 34 -12.84 -11.47 -13.86
N ALA A 35 -12.64 -10.79 -12.73
CA ALA A 35 -13.19 -11.14 -11.43
C ALA A 35 -14.55 -10.46 -11.15
N GLY A 36 -15.15 -9.80 -12.15
CA GLY A 36 -16.38 -9.03 -12.03
C GLY A 36 -16.15 -7.52 -11.94
N PRO A 37 -17.22 -6.75 -11.64
CA PRO A 37 -17.15 -5.29 -11.56
C PRO A 37 -16.20 -4.81 -10.47
N VAL A 38 -15.35 -3.85 -10.83
CA VAL A 38 -14.41 -3.18 -9.92
C VAL A 38 -14.55 -1.67 -10.06
N ILE A 39 -14.53 -0.94 -8.95
CA ILE A 39 -14.48 0.52 -8.97
C ILE A 39 -13.10 0.95 -8.48
N PHE A 40 -12.35 1.66 -9.33
CA PHE A 40 -11.10 2.29 -8.96
C PHE A 40 -11.35 3.73 -8.50
N VAL A 41 -10.87 4.05 -7.31
CA VAL A 41 -11.03 5.36 -6.68
C VAL A 41 -9.63 5.87 -6.34
N PRO A 42 -8.98 6.62 -7.25
CA PRO A 42 -7.76 7.34 -6.91
C PRO A 42 -8.07 8.42 -5.87
N VAL A 43 -7.32 8.41 -4.77
CA VAL A 43 -7.42 9.40 -3.69
C VAL A 43 -6.11 10.17 -3.63
N ALA A 44 -6.18 11.47 -3.84
CA ALA A 44 -5.04 12.38 -3.76
C ALA A 44 -4.94 12.97 -2.34
N HIS A 45 -3.76 12.90 -1.75
CA HIS A 45 -3.39 13.51 -0.49
C HIS A 45 -2.39 14.64 -0.73
N ARG A 46 -2.72 15.83 -0.24
CA ARG A 46 -1.79 16.96 -0.18
C ARG A 46 -1.40 17.18 1.27
N VAL A 47 -0.11 17.05 1.59
CA VAL A 47 0.40 17.28 2.95
C VAL A 47 1.24 18.54 2.95
N SER A 48 0.87 19.51 3.79
CA SER A 48 1.52 20.81 3.92
C SER A 48 1.81 21.14 5.38
N ASN A 49 2.87 21.89 5.64
CA ASN A 49 3.20 22.52 6.92
C ASN A 49 3.21 24.06 6.75
N GLU A 50 3.77 24.78 7.73
CA GLU A 50 3.91 26.25 7.67
C GLU A 50 4.79 26.73 6.51
N SER A 51 5.72 25.88 6.04
CA SER A 51 6.61 26.18 4.91
C SER A 51 5.98 25.86 3.55
N GLY A 52 4.74 25.38 3.52
CA GLY A 52 4.01 25.05 2.28
C GLY A 52 3.88 23.55 2.04
N LEU A 53 3.74 23.16 0.76
CA LEU A 53 3.52 21.77 0.35
C LEU A 53 4.78 20.93 0.54
N GLN A 54 4.64 19.81 1.26
CA GLN A 54 5.76 18.91 1.58
C GLN A 54 5.71 17.63 0.76
N LEU A 55 4.52 17.06 0.54
CA LEU A 55 4.35 15.94 -0.38
C LEU A 55 2.96 15.90 -0.99
N LEU A 56 2.92 15.25 -2.16
CA LEU A 56 1.70 14.79 -2.82
C LEU A 56 1.73 13.27 -2.83
N GLU A 57 0.61 12.65 -2.49
CA GLU A 57 0.43 11.21 -2.63
C GLU A 57 -0.85 10.95 -3.42
N GLU A 58 -0.83 10.03 -4.37
CA GLU A 58 -2.03 9.48 -4.99
C GLU A 58 -2.09 7.98 -4.71
N GLN A 59 -3.14 7.54 -4.03
CA GLN A 59 -3.41 6.14 -3.74
C GLN A 59 -4.47 5.58 -4.70
N ASP A 60 -4.18 4.45 -5.32
CA ASP A 60 -5.15 3.72 -6.13
C ASP A 60 -5.90 2.70 -5.25
N ILE A 61 -7.18 2.98 -4.97
CA ILE A 61 -8.04 2.10 -4.16
C ILE A 61 -9.02 1.35 -5.07
N ALA A 62 -8.99 0.03 -5.03
CA ALA A 62 -9.94 -0.83 -5.74
C ALA A 62 -11.05 -1.32 -4.80
N TYR A 63 -12.30 -1.05 -5.16
CA TYR A 63 -13.49 -1.60 -4.52
C TYR A 63 -14.00 -2.77 -5.36
N LEU A 64 -14.05 -3.94 -4.74
CA LEU A 64 -14.52 -5.17 -5.36
C LEU A 64 -15.98 -5.39 -4.99
N SER A 65 -16.78 -5.95 -5.90
CA SER A 65 -18.13 -6.38 -5.55
C SER A 65 -18.10 -7.55 -4.55
N SER A 66 -19.10 -7.67 -3.69
CA SER A 66 -19.18 -8.73 -2.66
C SER A 66 -19.27 -10.16 -3.23
N ALA A 67 -19.64 -10.30 -4.51
CA ALA A 67 -19.64 -11.59 -5.22
C ALA A 67 -18.27 -11.94 -5.83
N ALA A 68 -17.35 -10.98 -5.88
CA ALA A 68 -15.99 -11.24 -6.32
C ALA A 68 -15.23 -11.85 -5.16
N THR A 69 -15.06 -13.18 -5.18
CA THR A 69 -13.93 -13.79 -4.47
C THR A 69 -12.69 -13.01 -4.90
N PRO A 70 -11.79 -12.61 -3.98
CA PRO A 70 -10.50 -12.05 -4.36
C PRO A 70 -9.72 -13.16 -5.06
N ALA A 71 -10.03 -13.37 -6.34
CA ALA A 71 -9.30 -14.26 -7.19
C ALA A 71 -7.88 -13.72 -7.18
N SER A 72 -6.93 -14.56 -6.78
CA SER A 72 -5.56 -14.42 -7.24
C SER A 72 -5.63 -14.46 -8.76
N SER A 73 -5.82 -13.30 -9.38
CA SER A 73 -5.60 -13.18 -10.81
C SER A 73 -4.20 -13.71 -11.02
N PRO A 74 -3.98 -14.67 -11.94
CA PRO A 74 -2.63 -15.02 -12.34
C PRO A 74 -2.05 -13.70 -12.83
N GLY A 75 -1.18 -13.09 -12.02
CA GLY A 75 -0.40 -11.97 -12.48
C GLY A 75 0.30 -12.49 -13.73
N THR A 76 0.25 -11.72 -14.81
CA THR A 76 1.14 -11.99 -15.95
C THR A 76 2.52 -12.21 -15.33
N GLU A 77 3.16 -13.35 -15.60
CA GLU A 77 4.55 -13.59 -15.22
C GLU A 77 5.40 -12.55 -15.96
N ALA A 78 5.44 -11.34 -15.42
CA ALA A 78 6.40 -10.36 -15.78
C ALA A 78 7.73 -10.97 -15.37
N THR A 79 8.65 -11.07 -16.32
CA THR A 79 10.04 -11.40 -16.05
C THR A 79 10.54 -10.43 -15.00
N VAL A 80 10.69 -10.91 -13.76
CA VAL A 80 11.24 -10.10 -12.68
C VAL A 80 12.73 -9.94 -13.02
N PRO A 81 13.22 -8.69 -13.22
CA PRO A 81 14.62 -8.48 -13.48
C PRO A 81 15.45 -9.03 -12.31
N VAL A 82 16.67 -9.49 -12.60
CA VAL A 82 17.60 -9.93 -11.56
C VAL A 82 17.86 -8.73 -10.64
N ALA A 83 17.60 -8.89 -9.35
CA ALA A 83 17.77 -7.82 -8.38
C ALA A 83 19.23 -7.75 -7.89
N ASP A 84 19.80 -6.55 -7.87
CA ASP A 84 21.16 -6.32 -7.33
C ASP A 84 21.26 -6.59 -5.82
N SER A 85 20.12 -6.59 -5.12
CA SER A 85 20.03 -7.16 -3.77
C SER A 85 18.62 -7.62 -3.46
N SER A 86 18.55 -8.52 -2.48
CA SER A 86 17.29 -9.05 -1.97
C SER A 86 17.33 -9.14 -0.45
N ARG A 87 16.14 -9.20 0.14
CA ARG A 87 15.95 -9.47 1.56
C ARG A 87 14.68 -10.28 1.73
N GLU A 88 14.78 -11.37 2.48
CA GLU A 88 13.62 -12.15 2.88
C GLU A 88 12.97 -11.54 4.12
N VAL A 89 11.64 -11.47 4.11
CA VAL A 89 10.82 -11.04 5.24
C VAL A 89 9.62 -11.97 5.31
N CYS A 90 9.39 -12.56 6.48
CA CYS A 90 8.23 -13.39 6.77
C CYS A 90 7.33 -12.63 7.75
N PRO A 91 6.31 -11.89 7.26
CA PRO A 91 5.35 -11.23 8.14
C PRO A 91 4.64 -12.27 8.99
N ASP A 92 4.58 -12.04 10.30
CA ASP A 92 3.77 -12.84 11.23
C ASP A 92 2.60 -12.01 11.77
N GLU A 93 1.71 -12.65 12.52
CA GLU A 93 0.53 -12.01 13.12
C GLU A 93 0.90 -10.77 13.94
N ARG A 94 2.03 -10.80 14.64
CA ARG A 94 2.51 -9.69 15.49
C ARG A 94 2.92 -8.49 14.64
N MET A 95 3.65 -8.72 13.54
CA MET A 95 4.01 -7.67 12.60
C MET A 95 2.77 -7.07 11.95
N LEU A 96 1.83 -7.91 11.49
CA LEU A 96 0.60 -7.45 10.86
C LEU A 96 -0.26 -6.63 11.84
N PHE A 97 -0.48 -7.12 13.06
CA PHE A 97 -1.19 -6.40 14.11
C PHE A 97 -0.54 -5.05 14.45
N ARG A 98 0.78 -5.01 14.63
CA ARG A 98 1.50 -3.75 14.92
C ARG A 98 1.37 -2.74 13.79
N PHE A 99 1.43 -3.21 12.54
CA PHE A 99 1.26 -2.33 11.39
C PHE A 99 -0.18 -1.79 11.31
N SER A 100 -1.18 -2.65 11.55
CA SER A 100 -2.59 -2.23 11.65
C SER A 100 -2.77 -1.14 12.72
N ALA A 101 -2.20 -1.34 13.92
CA ALA A 101 -2.27 -0.38 15.01
C ALA A 101 -1.55 0.94 14.66
N LEU A 102 -0.33 0.88 14.13
CA LEU A 102 0.47 2.06 13.77
C LEU A 102 -0.21 2.92 12.68
N THR A 103 -0.88 2.27 11.74
CA THR A 103 -1.54 2.94 10.61
C THR A 103 -3.02 3.23 10.85
N PHE A 104 -3.54 2.92 12.05
CA PHE A 104 -4.96 2.99 12.39
C PHE A 104 -5.86 2.25 11.38
N ASN A 105 -5.35 1.16 10.81
CA ASN A 105 -6.09 0.32 9.89
C ASN A 105 -6.78 -0.81 10.68
N SER A 106 -8.09 -0.67 10.89
CA SER A 106 -8.91 -1.60 11.66
C SER A 106 -9.42 -2.80 10.87
N HIS A 107 -9.04 -2.98 9.60
CA HIS A 107 -9.60 -4.06 8.77
C HIS A 107 -9.12 -5.44 9.25
N ARG A 108 -10.07 -6.29 9.64
CA ARG A 108 -9.83 -7.59 10.31
C ARG A 108 -9.08 -8.62 9.49
N ILE A 109 -9.12 -8.55 8.15
CA ILE A 109 -8.38 -9.44 7.24
C ILE A 109 -6.87 -9.51 7.52
N HIS A 110 -6.32 -8.52 8.23
CA HIS A 110 -4.90 -8.43 8.55
C HIS A 110 -4.50 -9.11 9.87
N TYR A 111 -5.45 -9.37 10.78
CA TYR A 111 -5.12 -9.84 12.14
C TYR A 111 -6.13 -10.81 12.75
N ASP A 112 -7.21 -11.14 12.05
CA ASP A 112 -8.25 -12.08 12.47
C ASP A 112 -8.43 -13.15 11.38
N LEU A 113 -7.83 -14.32 11.61
CA LEU A 113 -7.79 -15.40 10.61
C LEU A 113 -9.18 -15.99 10.29
N PRO A 114 -10.06 -16.27 11.29
CA PRO A 114 -11.43 -16.65 11.01
C PRO A 114 -12.16 -15.64 10.11
N TYR A 115 -12.02 -14.34 10.39
CA TYR A 115 -12.63 -13.30 9.57
C TYR A 115 -12.03 -13.22 8.16
N ALA A 116 -10.70 -13.29 8.04
CA ALA A 116 -10.03 -13.31 6.74
C ALA A 116 -10.54 -14.47 5.87
N ARG A 117 -10.74 -15.64 6.47
CA ARG A 117 -11.32 -16.81 5.79
C ARG A 117 -12.79 -16.62 5.40
N SER A 118 -13.60 -15.94 6.23
CA SER A 118 -14.98 -15.61 5.84
C SER A 118 -15.05 -14.63 4.66
N GLU A 119 -14.01 -13.82 4.45
CA GLU A 119 -13.83 -12.95 3.28
C GLU A 119 -13.17 -13.67 2.09
N GLY A 120 -12.96 -14.99 2.18
CA GLY A 120 -12.43 -15.82 1.09
C GLY A 120 -10.90 -15.85 0.97
N TYR A 121 -10.16 -15.35 1.97
CA TYR A 121 -8.69 -15.40 1.97
C TYR A 121 -8.15 -16.68 2.62
N PRO A 122 -7.09 -17.30 2.06
CA PRO A 122 -6.49 -18.52 2.62
C PRO A 122 -5.72 -18.29 3.94
N GLY A 123 -5.27 -17.06 4.17
CA GLY A 123 -4.50 -16.64 5.35
C GLY A 123 -4.69 -15.15 5.64
N LEU A 124 -3.96 -14.63 6.63
CA LEU A 124 -3.99 -13.19 6.93
C LEU A 124 -3.38 -12.41 5.77
N VAL A 125 -4.11 -11.41 5.29
CA VAL A 125 -3.67 -10.60 4.16
C VAL A 125 -2.54 -9.67 4.62
N VAL A 126 -1.40 -9.70 3.94
CA VAL A 126 -0.32 -8.73 4.18
C VAL A 126 -0.72 -7.38 3.57
N HIS A 127 -0.57 -6.30 4.35
CA HIS A 127 -0.86 -4.94 3.89
C HIS A 127 0.03 -4.57 2.69
N GLY A 128 -0.56 -4.13 1.58
CA GLY A 128 0.20 -3.53 0.48
C GLY A 128 1.14 -2.40 0.93
N PRO A 129 0.67 -1.44 1.75
CA PRO A 129 1.53 -0.40 2.30
C PRO A 129 2.69 -0.90 3.18
N LEU A 130 2.53 -2.04 3.88
CA LEU A 130 3.64 -2.64 4.63
C LEU A 130 4.73 -3.12 3.66
N THR A 131 4.36 -3.79 2.56
CA THR A 131 5.31 -4.19 1.52
C THR A 131 6.04 -2.98 0.94
N ALA A 132 5.32 -1.89 0.67
CA ALA A 132 5.91 -0.65 0.17
C ALA A 132 6.94 -0.06 1.15
N VAL A 133 6.59 0.02 2.44
CA VAL A 133 7.50 0.49 3.51
C VAL A 133 8.73 -0.42 3.65
N LEU A 134 8.57 -1.75 3.53
CA LEU A 134 9.69 -2.69 3.60
C LEU A 134 10.67 -2.51 2.42
N PHE A 135 10.16 -2.26 1.21
CA PHE A 135 11.01 -1.91 0.06
C PHE A 135 11.78 -0.61 0.31
N TRP A 136 11.09 0.42 0.80
CA TRP A 136 11.71 1.70 1.11
C TRP A 136 12.79 1.56 2.20
N ALA A 137 12.50 0.84 3.28
CA ALA A 137 13.45 0.58 4.36
C ALA A 137 14.68 -0.21 3.88
N HIS A 138 14.49 -1.17 2.97
CA HIS A 138 15.60 -1.91 2.37
C HIS A 138 16.49 -1.01 1.50
N LEU A 139 15.90 -0.08 0.73
CA LEU A 139 16.65 0.91 -0.04
C LEU A 139 17.48 1.83 0.86
N ILE A 140 16.86 2.44 1.88
CA ILE A 140 17.52 3.29 2.88
C ILE A 140 18.74 2.60 3.49
N ALA A 141 18.57 1.33 3.90
CA ALA A 141 19.62 0.57 4.56
C ALA A 141 20.83 0.31 3.64
N ARG A 142 20.63 0.25 2.32
CA ARG A 142 21.72 0.07 1.34
C ARG A 142 22.46 1.36 1.04
N GLU A 143 21.73 2.47 0.92
CA GLU A 143 22.32 3.75 0.50
C GLU A 143 23.05 4.49 1.64
N SER A 144 23.08 3.92 2.85
CA SER A 144 23.80 4.46 4.02
C SER A 144 23.43 5.92 4.36
N GLY A 145 22.15 6.28 4.17
CA GLY A 145 21.65 7.64 4.37
C GLY A 145 20.16 7.75 4.07
N ARG A 146 19.61 8.98 4.18
CA ARG A 146 18.23 9.27 3.75
C ARG A 146 18.21 9.34 2.22
N PRO A 147 17.50 8.44 1.52
CA PRO A 147 17.36 8.51 0.07
C PRO A 147 16.78 9.87 -0.28
N GLN A 148 17.46 10.61 -1.15
CA GLN A 148 16.92 11.81 -1.78
C GLN A 148 16.03 11.38 -2.95
N ALA A 149 15.00 10.61 -2.64
CA ALA A 149 14.02 10.21 -3.63
C ALA A 149 12.99 11.33 -3.75
N SER A 150 12.93 11.95 -4.93
CA SER A 150 11.89 12.91 -5.28
C SER A 150 10.54 12.25 -5.49
N ALA A 151 10.51 10.95 -5.80
CA ALA A 151 9.29 10.19 -5.98
C ALA A 151 9.42 8.72 -5.55
N PHE A 152 8.30 8.12 -5.17
CA PHE A 152 8.17 6.69 -4.89
C PHE A 152 6.89 6.17 -5.54
N LEU A 153 7.02 5.13 -6.37
CA LEU A 153 5.89 4.49 -7.04
C LEU A 153 5.84 3.03 -6.65
N PHE A 154 4.66 2.58 -6.24
CA PHE A 154 4.42 1.22 -5.83
C PHE A 154 3.10 0.70 -6.40
N SER A 155 3.12 -0.50 -6.96
CA SER A 155 1.93 -1.20 -7.42
C SER A 155 1.94 -2.63 -6.92
N GLN A 156 0.86 -3.00 -6.22
CA GLN A 156 0.66 -4.35 -5.72
C GLN A 156 0.11 -5.24 -6.84
N GLN A 157 0.92 -6.20 -7.29
CA GLN A 157 0.52 -7.11 -8.37
C GLN A 157 -0.43 -8.23 -7.89
N ARG A 158 -0.24 -8.71 -6.66
CA ARG A 158 -1.07 -9.76 -6.06
C ARG A 158 -1.11 -9.67 -4.55
N ALA A 159 -2.18 -10.15 -3.93
CA ALA A 159 -2.23 -10.31 -2.48
C ALA A 159 -1.15 -11.30 -2.01
N ARG A 160 -0.61 -11.04 -0.81
CA ARG A 160 0.33 -11.92 -0.10
C ARG A 160 -0.31 -12.30 1.23
N PHE A 161 0.02 -13.49 1.72
CA PHE A 161 -0.55 -14.04 2.95
C PHE A 161 0.56 -14.39 3.93
N SER A 162 0.30 -14.18 5.22
CA SER A 162 1.09 -14.76 6.31
C SER A 162 0.71 -16.20 6.56
#